data_AF-A0A968WGT5-F1
#
_entry.id   AF-A0A968WGT5-F1
#
_cell.length_a   1.000
_cell.length_b   1.000
_cell.length_c   1.000
_cell.angle_alpha   90.00
_cell.angle_beta   90.00
_cell.angle_gamma   90.00
#
_symmetry.space_group_name_H-M   'P 1'
#
loop_
_entity.id
_entity.type
_entity.pdbx_description
1 polymer ?
#
loop_
_entity_poly.entity_id
_entity_poly.type
_entity_poly.pdbx_seq_one_letter_code
_entity_poly.pdbx_strand_id
1 'polypeptide(L)' 'MCSVIVPGVIDTPANRQANPHAMFDDWVTPESIAAAIHYLTSDDAASLREPVLKMYGSA' A
#
# COMPACT_ATOMS: atom_id res chain seq x y z
N MET A 1 9.64 17.96 0.25
CA MET A 1 9.77 16.69 0.99
C MET A 1 8.73 15.74 0.41
N CYS A 2 9.16 14.60 -0.10
CA CYS A 2 8.31 13.66 -0.86
C CYS A 2 8.34 12.31 -0.14
N SER A 3 7.19 11.67 0.02
CA SER A 3 7.08 10.30 0.52
C SER A 3 6.76 9.37 -0.64
N VAL A 4 7.37 8.18 -0.65
CA VAL A 4 7.16 7.19 -1.71
C VAL A 4 6.50 5.95 -1.12
N ILE A 5 5.39 5.52 -1.72
CA ILE A 5 4.71 4.27 -1.37
C ILE A 5 4.95 3.27 -2.50
N VAL A 6 5.42 2.08 -2.13
CA VAL A 6 5.78 0.99 -3.05
C VAL A 6 4.97 -0.25 -2.65
N PRO A 7 3.71 -0.37 -3.09
CA PRO A 7 2.92 -1.56 -2.81
C PRO A 7 3.33 -2.71 -3.74
N GLY A 8 3.08 -3.94 -3.28
CA GLY A 8 2.97 -5.11 -4.14
C GLY A 8 1.74 -5.03 -5.06
N VAL A 9 1.20 -6.18 -5.46
CA VAL A 9 -0.03 -6.20 -6.27
C VAL A 9 -1.18 -5.60 -5.46
N ILE A 10 -1.82 -4.57 -5.99
CA ILE A 10 -2.94 -3.91 -5.32
C ILE A 10 -4.21 -4.70 -5.61
N ASP A 11 -5.02 -4.95 -4.59
CA ASP A 11 -6.31 -5.59 -4.75
C ASP A 11 -7.33 -4.66 -5.41
N THR A 12 -7.43 -4.77 -6.73
CA THR A 12 -8.37 -4.00 -7.55
C THR A 12 -9.19 -4.94 -8.43
N PRO A 13 -10.43 -4.57 -8.82
CA PRO A 13 -11.23 -5.36 -9.74
C PRO A 13 -10.51 -5.68 -11.05
N ALA A 14 -9.74 -4.73 -11.58
CA ALA A 14 -8.95 -4.91 -12.80
C ALA A 14 -7.85 -5.98 -12.60
N ASN A 15 -7.12 -5.93 -11.48
CA ASN A 15 -6.08 -6.92 -11.19
C ASN A 15 -6.66 -8.31 -10.95
N ARG A 16 -7.82 -8.42 -10.27
CA ARG A 16 -8.54 -9.69 -10.07
C ARG A 16 -9.02 -10.29 -11.39
N GLN A 17 -9.54 -9.47 -12.31
CA GLN A 17 -9.93 -9.93 -13.65
C GLN A 17 -8.74 -10.40 -14.49
N ALA A 18 -7.60 -9.72 -14.39
CA ALA A 18 -6.38 -10.08 -15.11
C ALA A 18 -5.70 -11.34 -14.53
N ASN A 19 -5.86 -11.60 -13.22
CA ASN A 19 -5.24 -12.73 -12.53
C ASN A 19 -6.25 -13.51 -11.68
N PRO A 20 -7.23 -14.19 -12.29
CA PRO A 20 -8.35 -14.82 -11.57
C PRO A 20 -7.95 -16.02 -10.69
N HIS A 21 -6.76 -16.58 -10.88
CA HIS A 21 -6.23 -17.72 -10.15
C HIS A 21 -5.13 -17.35 -9.14
N ALA A 22 -4.89 -16.05 -8.92
CA ALA A 22 -3.90 -15.61 -7.95
C ALA A 22 -4.39 -15.82 -6.51
N MET A 23 -3.43 -15.89 -5.57
CA MET A 23 -3.72 -15.83 -4.14
C MET A 23 -3.96 -14.38 -3.75
N PHE A 24 -5.22 -13.99 -3.60
CA PHE A 24 -5.60 -12.60 -3.31
C PHE A 24 -5.23 -12.16 -1.89
N ASP A 25 -5.02 -13.10 -0.97
CA ASP A 25 -4.60 -12.80 0.41
C ASP A 25 -3.19 -12.17 0.48
N ASP A 26 -2.35 -12.44 -0.53
CA ASP A 26 -1.01 -11.87 -0.66
C ASP A 26 -1.01 -10.43 -1.21
N TRP A 27 -2.18 -9.88 -1.58
CA TRP A 27 -2.29 -8.59 -2.23
C TRP A 27 -2.50 -7.46 -1.22
N VAL A 28 -2.01 -6.27 -1.58
CA VAL A 28 -2.16 -5.07 -0.76
C VAL A 28 -3.55 -4.49 -0.99
N THR A 29 -4.34 -4.34 0.07
CA THR A 29 -5.66 -3.71 -0.04
C THR A 29 -5.54 -2.19 -0.25
N PRO A 30 -6.43 -1.57 -1.05
CA PRO A 30 -6.49 -0.12 -1.19
C PRO A 30 -6.64 0.61 0.15
N GLU A 31 -7.37 0.03 1.10
CA GLU A 31 -7.58 0.57 2.44
C GLU A 31 -6.27 0.67 3.22
N SER A 32 -5.39 -0.32 3.09
CA SER A 32 -4.06 -0.30 3.72
C SER A 32 -3.20 0.85 3.17
N ILE A 33 -3.24 1.07 1.85
CA ILE A 33 -2.53 2.19 1.20
C ILE A 33 -3.08 3.53 1.69
N ALA A 34 -4.40 3.67 1.77
CA ALA A 34 -5.05 4.88 2.28
C ALA A 34 -4.64 5.17 3.74
N ALA A 35 -4.58 4.14 4.59
CA ALA A 35 -4.13 4.27 5.97
C ALA A 35 -2.65 4.72 6.06
N ALA A 36 -1.77 4.18 5.21
CA ALA A 36 -0.38 4.61 5.15
C ALA A 36 -0.24 6.08 4.71
N ILE A 37 -1.01 6.51 3.71
CA ILE A 37 -1.08 7.92 3.30
C ILE A 37 -1.55 8.78 4.47
N HIS A 38 -2.62 8.37 5.16
CA HIS A 38 -3.13 9.12 6.30
C HIS A 38 -2.07 9.29 7.38
N TYR A 39 -1.37 8.22 7.77
CA TYR A 39 -0.27 8.29 8.73
C TYR A 39 0.82 9.27 8.28
N LEU A 40 1.26 9.20 7.02
CA LEU A 40 2.29 10.10 6.49
C LEU A 40 1.88 11.57 6.48
N THR A 41 0.59 11.86 6.48
CA THR A 41 0.04 13.23 6.57
C THR A 41 -0.29 13.67 8.00
N SER A 42 -0.15 12.78 8.99
CA SER A 42 -0.45 13.09 10.38
C SER A 42 0.74 13.70 11.12
N ASP A 43 0.48 14.32 12.27
CA ASP A 43 1.53 14.89 13.13
C ASP A 43 2.50 13.82 13.66
N ASP A 44 2.05 12.56 13.77
CA ASP A 44 2.89 11.43 14.20
C ASP A 44 4.06 11.17 13.24
N ALA A 45 3.90 11.53 11.96
CA ALA A 45 4.93 11.41 10.94
C ALA A 45 5.81 12.67 10.81
N ALA A 46 5.67 13.69 11.66
CA ALA A 46 6.35 14.99 11.49
C ALA A 46 7.89 14.91 11.51
N SER A 47 8.45 13.89 12.15
CA SER A 47 9.91 13.65 12.20
C SER A 47 10.43 12.87 11.00
N LEU A 48 9.55 12.27 10.18
CA LEU A 48 9.93 11.49 9.00
C LEU A 48 10.35 12.41 7.87
N ARG A 49 11.41 12.02 7.17
CA ARG A 49 11.93 12.71 5.99
C ARG A 49 12.16 11.67 4.90
N GLU A 50 11.57 11.93 3.73
CA GLU A 50 11.77 11.15 2.51
C GLU A 50 11.55 9.63 2.67
N PRO A 51 10.49 9.18 3.37
CA PRO A 51 10.32 7.77 3.63
C PRO A 51 9.93 7.00 2.36
N VAL A 52 10.44 5.78 2.24
CA VAL A 52 10.06 4.81 1.20
C VAL A 52 9.36 3.63 1.89
N LEU A 53 8.04 3.55 1.75
CA LEU A 53 7.20 2.55 2.40
C LEU A 53 6.94 1.40 1.44
N LYS A 54 7.62 0.28 1.66
CA LYS A 54 7.31 -0.98 0.98
C LYS A 54 6.12 -1.64 1.68
N MET A 55 5.10 -2.03 0.91
CA MET A 55 3.88 -2.64 1.44
C MET A 55 3.63 -3.99 0.78
N TYR A 56 3.37 -5.00 1.61
CA TYR A 56 3.12 -6.38 1.18
C TYR A 56 1.81 -6.86 1.81
N GLY A 57 1.06 -7.72 1.10
CA GLY A 57 -0.10 -8.39 1.67
C GLY A 57 0.30 -9.33 2.81
N SER A 58 -0.71 -9.84 3.50
CA SER A 58 -0.49 -10.72 4.66
C SER A 58 -0.42 -12.16 4.17
N ALA A 59 0.79 -12.64 3.90
CA ALA A 59 1.07 -14.07 3.82
C ALA A 59 1.19 -14.68 5.22
#